data_AF-A0AAE3NL62-F1
#
_entry.id   AF-A0AAE3NL62-F1
#
_cell.length_a   1.000
_cell.length_b   1.000
_cell.length_c   1.000
_cell.angle_alpha   90.00
_cell.angle_beta   90.00
_cell.angle_gamma   90.00
#
_symmetry.space_group_name_H-M   'P 1'
#
loop_
_entity.id
_entity.type
_entity.pdbx_description
1 polymer ?
#
loop_
_entity_poly.entity_id
_entity_poly.type
_entity_poly.pdbx_seq_one_letter_code
_entity_poly.pdbx_strand_id
1 'polypeptide(L)'
;MSTQHVRLAVARLNQNNQPPIQMGFSKWLRATLAVAVSSFSFAGQDEKVWDVAAAKDSAGNVRRIVRYRSEMPNWVQRPSFGALVVISWPNVNQAGMPTKRESELHYAFEDGLQAAEERNRAGVLAAVVTGDGKVEWYYLARSHDEFMRVLNEALQGKPRLPITISLEQDPEWSMYRSLAGRR
;
A
#
# COMPACT_ATOMS: atom_id res chain seq x y z
N MET A 1 -11.17 5.08 -34.39
CA MET A 1 -11.33 4.80 -32.94
C MET A 1 -9.96 4.95 -32.30
N SER A 2 -9.73 6.02 -31.54
CA SER A 2 -8.40 6.37 -31.02
C SER A 2 -8.20 5.74 -29.64
N THR A 3 -7.37 4.70 -29.57
CA THR A 3 -6.93 4.09 -28.31
C THR A 3 -5.99 5.06 -27.59
N GLN A 4 -6.48 5.76 -26.58
CA GLN A 4 -5.63 6.60 -25.73
C GLN A 4 -4.80 5.70 -24.79
N HIS A 5 -3.48 5.73 -24.97
CA HIS A 5 -2.54 5.07 -24.09
C HIS A 5 -2.42 5.85 -22.78
N VAL A 6 -2.90 5.28 -21.67
CA VAL A 6 -2.66 5.79 -20.32
C VAL A 6 -1.17 5.61 -20.01
N ARG A 7 -0.42 6.72 -19.86
CA ARG A 7 0.98 6.68 -19.42
C ARG A 7 1.05 6.63 -17.89
N LEU A 8 1.59 5.55 -17.33
CA LEU A 8 1.94 5.48 -15.91
C LEU A 8 3.23 6.29 -15.67
N ALA A 9 3.22 7.15 -14.67
CA ALA A 9 4.45 7.74 -14.12
C ALA A 9 4.83 6.97 -12.85
N VAL A 10 6.09 6.52 -12.76
CA VAL A 10 6.64 5.78 -11.60
C VAL A 10 7.67 6.67 -10.91
N ALA A 11 7.57 6.82 -9.58
CA ALA A 11 8.52 7.54 -8.75
C ALA A 11 8.94 6.68 -7.53
N ARG A 12 10.24 6.67 -7.21
CA ARG A 12 10.80 6.02 -6.01
C ARG A 12 10.65 6.93 -4.79
N LEU A 13 10.05 6.44 -3.71
CA LEU A 13 9.99 7.16 -2.43
C LEU A 13 10.71 6.37 -1.34
N ASN A 14 11.71 6.98 -0.71
CA ASN A 14 12.37 6.45 0.47
C ASN A 14 11.57 6.85 1.75
N GLN A 15 11.45 5.97 2.75
CA GLN A 15 10.74 6.24 4.02
C GLN A 15 11.35 7.39 4.84
N ASN A 16 12.61 7.77 4.59
CA ASN A 16 13.19 9.01 5.14
C ASN A 16 12.49 10.30 4.65
N ASN A 17 11.56 10.19 3.70
CA ASN A 17 10.71 11.29 3.22
C ASN A 17 9.23 11.18 3.69
N GLN A 18 8.94 10.39 4.74
CA GLN A 18 7.63 10.44 5.37
C GLN A 18 7.36 11.83 5.95
N PRO A 19 6.14 12.38 5.79
CA PRO A 19 5.82 13.65 6.42
C PRO A 19 5.96 13.49 7.94
N PRO A 20 6.52 14.49 8.66
CA PRO A 20 6.53 14.46 10.10
C PRO A 20 5.09 14.23 10.59
N ILE A 21 4.92 13.43 11.64
CA ILE A 21 3.64 12.95 12.23
C ILE A 21 2.59 14.08 12.45
N GLN A 22 3.04 15.33 12.40
CA GLN A 22 2.27 16.56 12.54
C GLN A 22 1.69 17.14 11.22
N MET A 23 2.06 16.65 10.04
CA MET A 23 1.76 17.31 8.75
C MET A 23 0.91 16.44 7.81
N GLY A 24 -0.30 16.91 7.49
CA GLY A 24 -1.22 16.23 6.59
C GLY A 24 -0.75 16.18 5.12
N PHE A 25 -1.00 15.05 4.46
CA PHE A 25 -0.54 14.70 3.11
C PHE A 25 -0.86 15.74 2.01
N SER A 26 -1.91 16.54 2.17
CA SER A 26 -2.26 17.62 1.22
C SER A 26 -1.24 18.77 1.17
N LYS A 27 -0.48 18.99 2.26
CA LYS A 27 0.65 19.93 2.29
C LYS A 27 1.94 19.31 1.74
N TRP A 28 2.14 18.01 1.93
CA TRP A 28 3.27 17.26 1.37
C TRP A 28 3.18 17.10 -0.15
N LEU A 29 1.98 16.87 -0.70
CA LEU A 29 1.76 16.79 -2.16
C LEU A 29 2.10 18.10 -2.90
N ARG A 30 2.08 19.24 -2.21
CA ARG A 30 2.48 20.54 -2.79
C ARG A 30 3.99 20.77 -2.76
N ALA A 31 4.73 20.08 -1.89
CA ALA A 31 6.17 20.28 -1.70
C ALA A 31 7.05 19.44 -2.64
N THR A 32 6.52 18.36 -3.23
CA THR A 32 7.27 17.41 -4.07
C THR A 32 7.34 17.77 -5.56
N LEU A 33 7.00 19.01 -5.94
CA LEU A 33 7.28 19.52 -7.30
C LEU A 33 8.66 20.20 -7.43
N ALA A 34 9.45 20.28 -6.36
CA ALA A 34 10.82 20.83 -6.40
C ALA A 34 11.83 19.75 -5.99
N VAL A 35 12.59 19.25 -6.98
CA VAL A 35 13.72 18.35 -6.80
C VAL A 35 14.83 19.05 -6.03
N ALA A 36 15.31 18.46 -4.93
CA ALA A 36 16.68 18.64 -4.47
C ALA A 36 17.14 17.34 -3.78
N VAL A 37 18.07 16.65 -4.44
CA VAL A 37 18.73 15.44 -3.95
C VAL A 37 19.79 15.86 -2.94
N SER A 38 19.72 15.33 -1.72
CA SER A 38 20.86 15.31 -0.81
C SER A 38 20.80 14.06 0.04
N SER A 39 21.66 13.11 -0.31
CA SER A 39 21.84 11.82 0.35
C SER A 39 22.51 12.01 1.70
N PHE A 40 21.83 11.60 2.77
CA PHE A 40 22.50 11.24 4.03
C PHE A 40 22.25 9.77 4.28
N SER A 41 23.31 8.97 4.25
CA SER A 41 23.26 7.56 4.65
C SER A 41 23.45 7.48 6.16
N PHE A 42 22.47 6.89 6.84
CA PHE A 42 22.65 6.38 8.20
C PHE A 42 22.41 4.87 8.18
N ALA A 43 23.30 4.13 8.84
CA ALA A 43 23.27 2.68 8.87
C ALA A 43 22.22 2.15 9.87
N GLY A 44 21.41 1.18 9.44
CA GLY A 44 20.61 0.31 10.30
C GLY A 44 19.09 0.46 10.14
N GLN A 45 18.40 -0.69 10.06
CA GLN A 45 17.00 -0.96 9.69
C GLN A 45 16.82 -1.26 8.19
N ASP A 46 16.37 -2.47 7.85
CA ASP A 46 15.96 -2.88 6.50
C ASP A 46 15.03 -1.81 5.90
N GLU A 47 15.60 -0.93 5.08
CA GLU A 47 14.91 0.22 4.52
C GLU A 47 13.80 -0.29 3.60
N LYS A 48 12.54 -0.08 3.98
CA LYS A 48 11.40 -0.53 3.17
C LYS A 48 11.33 0.36 1.93
N VAL A 49 11.93 -0.07 0.82
CA VAL A 49 11.89 0.68 -0.44
C VAL A 49 10.51 0.52 -1.07
N TRP A 50 9.77 1.63 -1.17
CA TRP A 50 8.46 1.69 -1.81
C TRP A 50 8.53 2.46 -3.12
N ASP A 51 7.97 1.88 -4.17
CA ASP A 51 7.71 2.56 -5.44
C ASP A 51 6.26 3.02 -5.48
N VAL A 52 6.03 4.13 -6.17
CA VAL A 52 4.69 4.68 -6.41
C VAL A 52 4.44 4.86 -7.89
N ALA A 53 3.32 4.34 -8.36
CA ALA A 53 2.78 4.56 -9.69
C ALA A 53 1.45 5.33 -9.59
N ALA A 54 1.26 6.33 -10.44
CA ALA A 54 0.02 7.09 -10.52
C ALA A 54 -0.61 6.97 -11.91
N ALA A 55 -1.90 6.60 -11.93
CA ALA A 55 -2.74 6.63 -13.12
C ALA A 55 -3.56 7.93 -13.13
N LYS A 56 -3.51 8.63 -14.27
CA LYS A 56 -4.23 9.89 -14.49
C LYS A 56 -5.32 9.71 -15.54
N ASP A 57 -6.41 10.46 -15.43
CA ASP A 57 -7.43 10.54 -16.48
C ASP A 57 -7.00 11.49 -17.62
N SER A 58 -7.85 11.61 -18.64
CA SER A 58 -7.63 12.47 -19.81
C SER A 58 -7.54 13.96 -19.48
N ALA A 59 -8.05 14.39 -18.32
CA ALA A 59 -7.92 15.75 -17.82
C ALA A 59 -6.65 15.95 -16.96
N GLY A 60 -5.86 14.89 -16.74
CA GLY A 60 -4.64 14.92 -15.95
C GLY A 60 -4.85 14.74 -14.44
N ASN A 61 -6.07 14.47 -13.99
CA ASN A 61 -6.36 14.23 -12.57
C ASN A 61 -5.95 12.81 -12.18
N VAL A 62 -5.35 12.66 -11.00
CA VAL A 62 -4.96 11.33 -10.49
C VAL A 62 -6.23 10.56 -10.10
N ARG A 63 -6.45 9.42 -10.75
CA ARG A 63 -7.60 8.54 -10.48
C ARG A 63 -7.24 7.41 -9.53
N ARG A 64 -6.01 6.90 -9.66
CA ARG A 64 -5.52 5.76 -8.89
C ARG A 64 -4.05 5.91 -8.61
N ILE A 65 -3.65 5.59 -7.39
CA ILE A 65 -2.28 5.51 -6.92
C ILE A 65 -2.04 4.07 -6.50
N VAL A 66 -0.94 3.49 -6.98
CA VAL A 66 -0.46 2.17 -6.56
C VAL A 66 0.88 2.39 -5.89
N ARG A 67 0.96 2.06 -4.61
CA ARG A 67 2.21 1.98 -3.86
C ARG A 67 2.57 0.51 -3.67
N TYR A 68 3.76 0.10 -4.05
CA TYR A 68 4.18 -1.30 -3.93
C TYR A 68 5.62 -1.39 -3.43
N ARG A 69 5.93 -2.47 -2.70
CA ARG A 69 7.28 -2.71 -2.20
C ARG A 69 8.19 -3.02 -3.39
N SER A 70 9.29 -2.30 -3.56
CA SER A 70 10.24 -2.58 -4.64
C SER A 70 10.98 -3.89 -4.42
N GLU A 71 11.22 -4.21 -3.15
CA GLU A 71 11.94 -5.38 -2.68
C GLU A 71 11.18 -5.99 -1.51
N MET A 72 11.14 -7.32 -1.43
CA MET A 72 10.53 -8.02 -0.31
C MET A 72 11.56 -8.22 0.81
N PRO A 73 11.14 -8.27 2.09
CA PRO A 73 12.04 -8.68 3.16
C PRO A 73 12.62 -10.08 2.89
N ASN A 74 13.86 -10.32 3.34
CA ASN A 74 14.55 -11.60 3.13
C ASN A 74 13.80 -12.84 3.66
N TRP A 75 12.95 -12.67 4.67
CA TRP A 75 12.13 -13.71 5.29
C TRP A 75 10.84 -14.01 4.51
N VAL A 76 10.52 -13.22 3.48
CA VAL A 76 9.36 -13.42 2.60
C VAL A 76 9.84 -14.06 1.31
N GLN A 77 9.44 -15.30 1.09
CA GLN A 77 9.87 -16.07 -0.08
C GLN A 77 8.71 -16.88 -0.66
N ARG A 78 8.77 -17.11 -1.98
CA ARG A 78 7.89 -18.04 -2.68
C ARG A 78 8.38 -19.48 -2.47
N PRO A 79 7.48 -20.48 -2.42
CA PRO A 79 6.03 -20.36 -2.39
C PRO A 79 5.47 -20.16 -0.97
N SER A 80 6.33 -20.10 0.07
CA SER A 80 5.92 -20.08 1.48
C SER A 80 5.00 -18.92 1.84
N PHE A 81 5.04 -17.80 1.13
CA PHE A 81 4.10 -16.68 1.24
C PHE A 81 3.12 -16.63 0.08
N GLY A 82 2.48 -17.77 -0.23
CA GLY A 82 1.56 -17.92 -1.37
C GLY A 82 0.11 -17.57 -1.08
N ALA A 83 -0.27 -17.28 0.17
CA ALA A 83 -1.64 -16.88 0.50
C ALA A 83 -1.81 -15.38 0.24
N LEU A 84 -2.63 -15.02 -0.74
CA LEU A 84 -3.00 -13.63 -1.01
C LEU A 84 -4.18 -13.22 -0.10
N VAL A 85 -4.01 -12.11 0.59
CA VAL A 85 -5.09 -11.45 1.34
C VAL A 85 -5.27 -10.04 0.80
N VAL A 86 -6.49 -9.73 0.39
CA VAL A 86 -6.86 -8.38 -0.10
C VAL A 86 -7.88 -7.78 0.86
N ILE A 87 -7.51 -6.70 1.52
CA ILE A 87 -8.41 -5.94 2.39
C ILE A 87 -8.85 -4.70 1.63
N SER A 88 -10.15 -4.48 1.53
CA SER A 88 -10.75 -3.32 0.86
C SER A 88 -11.55 -2.49 1.85
N TRP A 89 -11.30 -1.18 1.87
CA TRP A 89 -12.06 -0.20 2.66
C TRP A 89 -12.65 0.87 1.72
N PRO A 90 -13.98 0.98 1.62
CA PRO A 90 -14.64 1.97 0.79
C PRO A 90 -14.53 3.37 1.40
N ASN A 91 -14.18 4.35 0.59
CA ASN A 91 -14.30 5.76 0.94
C ASN A 91 -15.78 6.14 0.99
N VAL A 92 -16.12 7.11 1.83
CA VAL A 92 -17.43 7.77 1.85
C VAL A 92 -17.69 8.42 0.49
N ASN A 93 -16.66 8.98 -0.14
CA ASN A 93 -16.74 9.46 -1.51
C ASN A 93 -16.42 8.35 -2.53
N GLN A 94 -17.46 7.80 -3.13
CA GLN A 94 -17.40 6.62 -4.01
C GLN A 94 -16.69 6.85 -5.36
N ALA A 95 -16.36 8.09 -5.74
CA ALA A 95 -15.87 8.41 -7.08
C ALA A 95 -14.40 8.87 -7.13
N GLY A 96 -13.66 8.84 -6.01
CA GLY A 96 -12.33 9.46 -6.01
C GLY A 96 -11.40 9.06 -4.87
N MET A 97 -10.36 9.89 -4.74
CA MET A 97 -9.36 9.79 -3.68
C MET A 97 -10.01 10.02 -2.31
N PRO A 98 -9.49 9.39 -1.25
CA PRO A 98 -9.95 9.65 0.10
C PRO A 98 -9.74 11.11 0.48
N THR A 99 -10.66 11.65 1.27
CA THR A 99 -10.47 12.93 1.96
C THR A 99 -9.31 12.83 2.95
N LYS A 100 -8.87 13.98 3.48
CA LYS A 100 -7.81 14.02 4.49
C LYS A 100 -8.14 13.16 5.72
N ARG A 101 -9.36 13.28 6.24
CA ARG A 101 -9.82 12.54 7.43
C ARG A 101 -9.87 11.03 7.17
N GLU A 102 -10.34 10.61 5.98
CA GLU A 102 -10.34 9.19 5.61
C GLU A 102 -8.91 8.67 5.47
N SER A 103 -8.02 9.45 4.85
CA SER A 103 -6.60 9.08 4.71
C SER A 103 -5.94 8.83 6.07
N GLU A 104 -6.22 9.69 7.07
CA GLU A 104 -5.72 9.50 8.44
C GLU A 104 -6.19 8.18 9.07
N LEU A 105 -7.45 7.78 8.84
CA LEU A 105 -7.98 6.49 9.31
C LEU A 105 -7.33 5.31 8.58
N HIS A 106 -7.15 5.41 7.26
CA HIS A 106 -6.50 4.39 6.45
C HIS A 106 -5.04 4.18 6.86
N TYR A 107 -4.30 5.26 7.13
CA TYR A 107 -2.92 5.15 7.60
C TYR A 107 -2.83 4.52 8.99
N ALA A 108 -3.68 4.93 9.94
CA ALA A 108 -3.68 4.33 11.27
C ALA A 108 -4.01 2.83 11.23
N PHE A 109 -4.90 2.41 10.32
CA PHE A 109 -5.19 1.00 10.08
C PHE A 109 -4.00 0.28 9.44
N GLU A 110 -3.43 0.82 8.37
CA GLU A 110 -2.28 0.24 7.67
C GLU A 110 -1.08 0.06 8.59
N ASP A 111 -0.67 1.11 9.31
CA ASP A 111 0.49 1.09 10.19
C ASP A 111 0.34 0.04 11.29
N GLY A 112 -0.84 -0.02 11.91
CA GLY A 112 -1.14 -0.98 12.96
C GLY A 112 -1.13 -2.43 12.47
N LEU A 113 -1.79 -2.69 11.34
CA LEU A 113 -1.87 -4.04 10.79
C LEU A 113 -0.53 -4.50 10.21
N GLN A 114 0.16 -3.65 9.44
CA GLN A 114 1.48 -3.97 8.89
C GLN A 114 2.47 -4.30 10.01
N ALA A 115 2.51 -3.50 11.08
CA ALA A 115 3.40 -3.77 12.20
C ALA A 115 3.08 -5.10 12.89
N ALA A 116 1.80 -5.43 13.08
CA ALA A 116 1.38 -6.69 13.69
C ALA A 116 1.74 -7.91 12.81
N GLU A 117 1.40 -7.86 11.53
CA GLU A 117 1.64 -8.96 10.58
C GLU A 117 3.14 -9.23 10.39
N GLU A 118 3.93 -8.18 10.15
CA GLU A 118 5.36 -8.34 9.89
C GLU A 118 6.13 -8.76 11.15
N ARG A 119 5.71 -8.31 12.35
CA ARG A 119 6.31 -8.74 13.62
C ARG A 119 6.11 -10.23 13.86
N ASN A 120 4.90 -10.74 13.58
CA ASN A 120 4.59 -12.17 13.67
C ASN A 120 5.13 -12.95 12.45
N ARG A 121 5.63 -12.24 11.43
CA ARG A 121 5.99 -12.76 10.11
C ARG A 121 4.81 -13.46 9.39
N ALA A 122 3.57 -13.26 9.83
CA ALA A 122 2.40 -13.96 9.31
C ALA A 122 2.03 -13.48 7.90
N GLY A 123 2.22 -12.19 7.63
CA GLY A 123 2.16 -11.61 6.30
C GLY A 123 3.05 -10.38 6.14
N VAL A 124 3.21 -9.95 4.89
CA VAL A 124 3.89 -8.72 4.50
C VAL A 124 2.97 -7.88 3.63
N LEU A 125 2.94 -6.57 3.89
CA LEU A 125 2.22 -5.64 3.01
C LEU A 125 3.02 -5.47 1.71
N ALA A 126 2.47 -5.95 0.60
CA ALA A 126 3.13 -5.97 -0.69
C ALA A 126 2.76 -4.76 -1.55
N ALA A 127 1.48 -4.35 -1.52
CA ALA A 127 1.00 -3.20 -2.25
C ALA A 127 -0.23 -2.55 -1.60
N VAL A 128 -0.43 -1.28 -1.89
CA VAL A 128 -1.60 -0.49 -1.51
C VAL A 128 -2.11 0.24 -2.74
N VAL A 129 -3.39 0.10 -3.04
CA VAL A 129 -4.07 0.77 -4.15
C VAL A 129 -5.07 1.76 -3.58
N THR A 130 -4.88 3.05 -3.85
CA THR A 130 -5.76 4.13 -3.43
C THR A 130 -6.41 4.77 -4.65
N GLY A 131 -7.72 4.86 -4.67
CA GLY A 131 -8.46 5.48 -5.76
C GLY A 131 -9.76 4.75 -6.04
N ASP A 132 -10.51 5.25 -7.03
CA ASP A 132 -11.78 4.65 -7.45
C ASP A 132 -12.74 4.33 -6.29
N GLY A 133 -12.78 5.24 -5.31
CA GLY A 133 -13.71 5.16 -4.18
C GLY A 133 -13.31 4.21 -3.05
N LYS A 134 -12.08 3.67 -3.04
CA LYS A 134 -11.61 2.79 -1.95
C LYS A 134 -10.09 2.84 -1.74
N VAL A 135 -9.66 2.19 -0.67
CA VAL A 135 -8.26 1.78 -0.46
C VAL A 135 -8.23 0.26 -0.35
N GLU A 136 -7.28 -0.36 -1.05
CA GLU A 136 -7.04 -1.79 -1.02
C GLU A 136 -5.60 -2.08 -0.55
N TRP A 137 -5.45 -2.97 0.42
CA TRP A 137 -4.16 -3.47 0.89
C TRP A 137 -3.99 -4.92 0.45
N TYR A 138 -2.88 -5.19 -0.22
CA TYR A 138 -2.52 -6.50 -0.73
C TYR A 138 -1.40 -7.06 0.13
N TYR A 139 -1.73 -8.10 0.90
CA TYR A 139 -0.78 -8.83 1.72
C TYR A 139 -0.42 -10.16 1.07
N LEU A 140 0.87 -10.49 1.13
CA LEU A 140 1.37 -11.83 0.89
C LEU A 140 1.56 -12.48 2.25
N ALA A 141 0.86 -13.59 2.51
CA ALA A 141 0.81 -14.26 3.80
C ALA A 141 1.29 -15.71 3.71
N ARG A 142 1.73 -16.27 4.84
CA ARG A 142 2.08 -17.69 4.93
C ARG A 142 0.88 -18.61 4.78
N SER A 143 -0.19 -18.27 5.48
CA SER A 143 -1.49 -18.92 5.38
C SER A 143 -2.59 -17.91 5.68
N HIS A 144 -3.79 -18.17 5.18
CA HIS A 144 -4.95 -17.34 5.50
C HIS A 144 -5.28 -17.39 6.99
N ASP A 145 -5.17 -18.55 7.63
CA ASP A 145 -5.50 -18.72 9.04
C ASP A 145 -4.56 -17.94 9.97
N GLU A 146 -3.25 -17.98 9.72
CA GLU A 146 -2.27 -17.26 10.55
C GLU A 146 -2.46 -15.74 10.42
N PHE A 147 -2.68 -15.26 9.20
CA PHE A 147 -2.97 -13.86 8.92
C PHE A 147 -4.26 -13.42 9.61
N MET A 148 -5.36 -14.16 9.44
CA MET A 148 -6.64 -13.80 10.02
C MET A 148 -6.60 -13.80 11.56
N ARG A 149 -5.81 -14.70 12.18
CA ARG A 149 -5.57 -14.67 13.63
C ARG A 149 -4.91 -13.36 14.06
N VAL A 150 -3.81 -12.97 13.42
CA VAL A 150 -3.06 -11.74 13.76
C VAL A 150 -3.89 -10.48 13.48
N LEU A 151 -4.62 -10.43 12.36
CA LEU A 151 -5.59 -9.37 12.07
C LEU A 151 -6.63 -9.22 13.18
N ASN A 152 -7.26 -10.32 13.60
CA ASN A 152 -8.31 -10.29 14.62
C ASN A 152 -7.76 -9.83 15.98
N GLU A 153 -6.56 -10.29 16.37
CA GLU A 153 -5.86 -9.80 17.57
C GLU A 153 -5.54 -8.30 17.47
N ALA A 154 -5.06 -7.83 16.32
CA ALA A 154 -4.74 -6.42 16.10
C ALA A 154 -5.97 -5.50 16.10
N LEU A 155 -7.13 -6.04 15.71
CA LEU A 155 -8.41 -5.31 15.70
C LEU A 155 -9.23 -5.49 16.98
N GLN A 156 -8.78 -6.30 17.93
CA GLN A 156 -9.50 -6.56 19.17
C GLN A 156 -9.74 -5.25 19.95
N GLY A 157 -10.99 -5.02 20.36
CA GLY A 157 -11.40 -3.83 21.10
C GLY A 157 -11.49 -2.54 20.26
N LYS A 158 -11.22 -2.59 18.95
CA LYS A 158 -11.43 -1.45 18.06
C LYS A 158 -12.89 -1.39 17.58
N PRO A 159 -13.41 -0.20 17.22
CA PRO A 159 -14.71 -0.08 16.56
C PRO A 159 -14.76 -0.91 15.28
N ARG A 160 -15.95 -1.37 14.90
CA ARG A 160 -16.15 -2.13 13.66
C ARG A 160 -15.78 -1.25 12.47
N LEU A 161 -14.80 -1.71 11.68
CA LEU A 161 -14.36 -1.04 10.47
C LEU A 161 -15.19 -1.53 9.27
N PRO A 162 -15.49 -0.68 8.28
CA PRO A 162 -16.26 -1.07 7.09
C PRO A 162 -15.37 -1.79 6.05
N ILE A 163 -14.55 -2.75 6.49
CA ILE A 163 -13.63 -3.48 5.61
C ILE A 163 -14.26 -4.75 5.05
N THR A 164 -13.85 -5.13 3.83
CA THR A 164 -14.11 -6.44 3.22
C THR A 164 -12.78 -7.13 2.97
N ILE A 165 -12.74 -8.47 3.09
CA ILE A 165 -11.52 -9.25 2.96
C ILE A 165 -11.74 -10.36 1.92
N SER A 166 -10.87 -10.44 0.92
CA SER A 166 -10.77 -11.55 -0.02
C SER A 166 -9.55 -12.41 0.31
N LEU A 167 -9.70 -13.72 0.22
CA LEU A 167 -8.67 -14.72 0.53
C LEU A 167 -8.48 -15.62 -0.70
N GLU A 168 -7.30 -15.57 -1.30
CA GLU A 168 -6.98 -16.31 -2.53
C GLU A 168 -5.60 -16.98 -2.41
N GLN A 169 -5.34 -18.01 -3.21
CA GLN A 169 -4.01 -18.61 -3.34
C GLN A 169 -3.32 -18.03 -4.58
N ASP A 170 -2.13 -17.48 -4.39
CA ASP A 170 -1.28 -16.90 -5.44
C ASP A 170 0.21 -17.18 -5.14
N PRO A 171 0.64 -18.46 -5.18
CA PRO A 171 2.04 -18.85 -4.89
C PRO A 171 3.06 -18.25 -5.87
N GLU A 172 2.58 -17.79 -7.03
CA GLU A 172 3.39 -17.14 -8.07
C GLU A 172 3.54 -15.63 -7.87
N TRP A 173 2.83 -15.07 -6.88
CA TRP A 173 2.70 -13.64 -6.64
C TRP A 173 2.24 -12.86 -7.88
N SER A 174 1.37 -13.47 -8.69
CA SER A 174 0.85 -12.94 -9.94
C SER A 174 0.18 -11.57 -9.74
N MET A 175 -0.62 -11.41 -8.68
CA MET A 175 -1.32 -10.17 -8.37
C MET A 175 -0.33 -9.05 -8.01
N TYR A 176 0.58 -9.31 -7.07
CA TYR A 176 1.61 -8.34 -6.68
C TYR A 176 2.50 -7.96 -7.86
N ARG A 177 2.95 -8.94 -8.66
CA ARG A 177 3.75 -8.71 -9.86
C ARG A 177 3.03 -7.84 -10.89
N SER A 178 1.73 -8.07 -11.08
CA SER A 178 0.89 -7.24 -11.95
C SER A 178 0.83 -5.80 -11.46
N LEU A 179 0.57 -5.57 -10.17
CA LEU A 179 0.53 -4.24 -9.55
C LEU A 179 1.87 -3.51 -9.62
N ALA A 180 2.98 -4.24 -9.46
CA ALA A 180 4.34 -3.72 -9.59
C ALA A 180 4.80 -3.51 -11.05
N GLY A 181 3.98 -3.87 -12.04
CA GLY A 181 4.36 -3.80 -13.46
C GLY A 181 5.44 -4.80 -13.89
N ARG A 182 5.63 -5.89 -13.13
CA ARG A 182 6.67 -6.91 -13.31
C ARG A 182 6.10 -8.19 -13.93
N ARG A 183 5.74 -8.15 -15.22
CA ARG A 183 5.28 -9.34 -15.95
C ARG A 183 6.40 -10.31 -16.26
#